data_AF-A0A7C3TU13-F1
#
_entry.id   AF-A0A7C3TU13-F1
#
_cell.length_a   1.000
_cell.length_b   1.000
_cell.length_c   1.000
_cell.angle_alpha   90.00
_cell.angle_beta   90.00
_cell.angle_gamma   90.00
#
_symmetry.space_group_name_H-M   'P 1'
#
loop_
_entity.id
_entity.type
_entity.pdbx_description
1 polymer ?
#
loop_
_entity_poly.entity_id
_entity_poly.type
_entity_poly.pdbx_seq_one_letter_code
_entity_poly.pdbx_strand_id
1 'polypeptide(L)'
;MHARRQRLMLGAAGAALGLCAAASATDIYLVQPAALDQPRVNAYLRLPGNTYPQTFEDVYNISAFLDTGASGVLLSNNTADLLGIARSTYIDPQSGTQEYVVFSDIGVAGSDDFHVSGPLHIGIAPYDPAVSDLSDYVEHPLTVRTQIGPINVVDPNPLLENLDVFGTPLMQGKVVVMNPRPVNTFWDTIRTYVYTPGEPVTIGPGIPSTSLHVKLSHADFRRFTQTVPAGESPTLAVNPFIGPDPVAAMSPNPPPDDTPPVTVTFGNRSFAGSWLLDTGAAASILSKTAAEQHLGVRYRPGTFGTTSPELVDELGNTIPDQFALTIGGIGGTTKLAGFYLDTLTLVTQEALAQNNPSLNIRYVGAPVLVGDITVRDPLTDESLTLDGIFGMNFLVASAFVTEAEPFPIIDNLRPGNFSWVVYDQPNATLGLETAAVNEQTTQYWYGAPFGTSYWNTTDDNWYNDTGGLYRDGDFVVFADVIHTWLGDIPIASRFVTIPIGQPVAPGSILFDNTWEDYVISGDAIRGYTGLTKRGTGTVRFLNSNTYSGPTSVLEGTVEFVAPQNIGPVNVYAGATVVMQSSQRFKSLNIAGGLAR
;
A
#
# COMPACT_ATOMS: atom_id res chain seq x y z
N MET A 1 69.98 -5.98 -19.89
CA MET A 1 69.19 -4.84 -20.42
C MET A 1 67.93 -5.39 -21.09
N HIS A 2 66.79 -4.73 -20.88
CA HIS A 2 65.46 -5.07 -21.36
C HIS A 2 65.35 -5.33 -22.88
N ALA A 3 64.43 -6.23 -23.30
CA ALA A 3 63.22 -5.86 -24.09
C ALA A 3 62.44 -7.08 -24.67
N ARG A 4 61.19 -7.25 -24.18
CA ARG A 4 59.87 -7.33 -24.87
C ARG A 4 59.58 -8.21 -26.13
N ARG A 5 58.39 -8.87 -26.02
CA ARG A 5 57.35 -9.25 -27.04
C ARG A 5 57.58 -10.55 -27.85
N GLN A 6 56.60 -11.38 -28.25
CA GLN A 6 55.13 -11.52 -28.09
C GLN A 6 54.70 -12.93 -28.59
N ARG A 7 53.67 -13.53 -27.95
CA ARG A 7 52.54 -14.39 -28.45
C ARG A 7 52.77 -15.50 -29.51
N LEU A 8 52.29 -16.74 -29.23
CA LEU A 8 51.09 -17.42 -29.80
C LEU A 8 50.99 -18.90 -29.31
N MET A 9 49.87 -19.29 -28.66
CA MET A 9 48.85 -20.27 -29.11
C MET A 9 49.09 -21.77 -28.83
N LEU A 10 48.23 -22.38 -27.98
CA LEU A 10 47.22 -23.44 -28.27
C LEU A 10 46.97 -24.35 -27.05
N GLY A 11 45.70 -24.65 -26.73
CA GLY A 11 45.32 -25.99 -26.22
C GLY A 11 44.39 -26.09 -24.99
N ALA A 12 43.10 -26.34 -25.29
CA ALA A 12 42.18 -27.26 -24.61
C ALA A 12 41.51 -26.90 -23.25
N ALA A 13 40.25 -26.48 -23.37
CA ALA A 13 39.04 -27.06 -22.78
C ALA A 13 39.09 -27.70 -21.38
N GLY A 14 38.42 -27.03 -20.43
CA GLY A 14 37.84 -27.64 -19.23
C GLY A 14 36.43 -27.09 -19.04
N ALA A 15 35.42 -27.93 -19.24
CA ALA A 15 34.02 -27.60 -19.05
C ALA A 15 33.77 -27.26 -17.57
N ALA A 16 33.37 -26.03 -17.28
CA ALA A 16 32.74 -25.68 -16.02
C ALA A 16 31.23 -25.71 -16.24
N LEU A 17 30.58 -26.72 -15.67
CA LEU A 17 29.16 -26.76 -15.41
C LEU A 17 28.78 -25.53 -14.58
N GLY A 18 28.34 -24.47 -15.25
CA GLY A 18 27.65 -23.37 -14.60
C GLY A 18 26.27 -23.86 -14.20
N LEU A 19 26.11 -24.20 -12.92
CA LEU A 19 24.80 -24.18 -12.28
C LEU A 19 24.23 -22.77 -12.48
N CYS A 20 23.24 -22.64 -13.37
CA CYS A 20 22.38 -21.46 -13.39
C CYS A 20 21.74 -21.35 -12.01
N ALA A 21 22.24 -20.45 -11.17
CA ALA A 21 21.41 -19.87 -10.13
C ALA A 21 20.26 -19.16 -10.86
N ALA A 22 19.05 -19.69 -10.74
CA ALA A 22 17.86 -19.00 -11.18
C ALA A 22 17.83 -17.65 -10.44
N ALA A 23 17.95 -16.56 -11.19
CA ALA A 23 17.77 -15.23 -10.64
C ALA A 23 16.32 -15.15 -10.12
N SER A 24 16.15 -14.88 -8.83
CA SER A 24 14.85 -14.64 -8.22
C SER A 24 14.24 -13.37 -8.79
N ALA A 25 12.90 -13.33 -8.87
CA ALA A 25 12.13 -12.12 -9.15
C ALA A 25 12.58 -10.92 -8.30
N THR A 26 12.17 -9.70 -8.65
CA THR A 26 12.27 -8.56 -7.73
C THR A 26 11.33 -8.84 -6.56
N ASP A 27 11.87 -9.49 -5.54
CA ASP A 27 11.13 -9.95 -4.38
C ASP A 27 10.90 -8.78 -3.43
N ILE A 28 9.63 -8.58 -3.09
CA ILE A 28 9.16 -7.60 -2.12
C ILE A 28 8.62 -8.37 -0.94
N TYR A 29 9.21 -8.17 0.23
CA TYR A 29 8.82 -8.87 1.45
C TYR A 29 8.08 -7.94 2.40
N LEU A 30 7.36 -8.54 3.34
CA LEU A 30 6.83 -7.87 4.53
C LEU A 30 5.81 -6.76 4.23
N VAL A 31 5.14 -6.77 3.08
CA VAL A 31 4.00 -5.87 2.88
C VAL A 31 2.94 -6.12 3.95
N GLN A 32 2.35 -5.05 4.48
CA GLN A 32 1.28 -5.15 5.46
C GLN A 32 -0.11 -4.98 4.84
N PRO A 33 -1.17 -5.41 5.55
CA PRO A 33 -2.53 -5.37 5.03
C PRO A 33 -3.06 -4.01 4.58
N ALA A 34 -2.70 -2.93 5.27
CA ALA A 34 -3.27 -1.61 5.01
C ALA A 34 -2.22 -0.61 4.51
N ALA A 35 -2.52 0.09 3.42
CA ALA A 35 -1.77 1.25 2.97
C ALA A 35 -1.86 2.38 4.00
N LEU A 36 -0.78 3.15 4.14
CA LEU A 36 -0.77 4.32 5.01
C LEU A 36 -1.32 5.58 4.36
N ASP A 37 -1.37 5.62 3.03
CA ASP A 37 -1.95 6.74 2.31
C ASP A 37 -2.44 6.30 0.92
N GLN A 38 -3.30 7.13 0.34
CA GLN A 38 -3.88 6.93 -0.98
C GLN A 38 -3.76 8.23 -1.77
N PRO A 39 -3.59 8.17 -3.11
CA PRO A 39 -3.39 9.35 -3.91
C PRO A 39 -4.60 10.27 -3.84
N ARG A 40 -4.32 11.54 -3.61
CA ARG A 40 -5.30 12.64 -3.64
C ARG A 40 -4.90 13.66 -4.69
N VAL A 41 -5.84 14.52 -5.05
CA VAL A 41 -5.62 15.71 -5.87
C VAL A 41 -6.35 16.91 -5.26
N ASN A 42 -5.80 18.09 -5.50
CA ASN A 42 -6.51 19.34 -5.28
C ASN A 42 -7.36 19.63 -6.52
N ALA A 43 -8.56 20.18 -6.34
CA ALA A 43 -9.43 20.51 -7.45
C ALA A 43 -10.29 21.74 -7.22
N TYR A 44 -10.82 22.30 -8.29
CA TYR A 44 -11.91 23.26 -8.27
C TYR A 44 -13.03 22.80 -9.20
N LEU A 45 -14.26 23.24 -8.92
CA LEU A 45 -15.42 23.03 -9.79
C LEU A 45 -15.85 24.36 -10.42
N ARG A 46 -16.23 24.35 -11.70
CA ARG A 46 -16.70 25.53 -12.42
C ARG A 46 -17.92 25.20 -13.27
N LEU A 47 -19.00 25.95 -13.11
CA LEU A 47 -20.20 25.80 -13.94
C LEU A 47 -19.92 26.27 -15.38
N PRO A 48 -20.50 25.63 -16.40
CA PRO A 48 -20.43 26.09 -17.78
C PRO A 48 -20.90 27.54 -17.93
N GLY A 49 -20.13 28.34 -18.67
CA GLY A 49 -20.40 29.76 -18.87
C GLY A 49 -19.84 30.69 -17.77
N ASN A 50 -19.44 30.17 -16.61
CA ASN A 50 -18.80 30.97 -15.57
C ASN A 50 -17.31 31.18 -15.86
N THR A 51 -16.78 32.36 -15.55
CA THR A 51 -15.35 32.68 -15.71
C THR A 51 -14.50 32.15 -14.56
N TYR A 52 -15.06 32.11 -13.34
CA TYR A 52 -14.35 31.72 -12.12
C TYR A 52 -14.93 30.43 -11.53
N PRO A 53 -14.14 29.69 -10.72
CA PRO A 53 -14.63 28.54 -9.97
C PRO A 53 -15.81 28.86 -9.06
N GLN A 54 -16.56 27.83 -8.68
CA GLN A 54 -17.48 27.90 -7.56
C GLN A 54 -16.70 28.04 -6.25
N THR A 55 -17.23 28.84 -5.34
CA THR A 55 -16.59 29.17 -4.05
C THR A 55 -17.61 29.13 -2.93
N PHE A 56 -17.19 28.69 -1.76
CA PHE A 56 -17.89 28.90 -0.50
C PHE A 56 -16.97 29.67 0.45
N GLU A 57 -17.41 30.83 0.97
CA GLU A 57 -16.58 31.70 1.82
C GLU A 57 -15.18 31.98 1.21
N ASP A 58 -15.14 32.28 -0.10
CA ASP A 58 -13.93 32.51 -0.91
C ASP A 58 -12.99 31.29 -1.05
N VAL A 59 -13.37 30.12 -0.54
CA VAL A 59 -12.65 28.85 -0.73
C VAL A 59 -13.20 28.12 -1.96
N TYR A 60 -12.32 27.82 -2.92
CA TYR A 60 -12.63 27.04 -4.13
C TYR A 60 -11.98 25.65 -4.16
N ASN A 61 -10.92 25.45 -3.37
CA ASN A 61 -10.16 24.19 -3.39
C ASN A 61 -10.91 23.09 -2.65
N ILE A 62 -11.05 21.95 -3.31
CA ILE A 62 -11.49 20.69 -2.71
C ILE A 62 -10.37 19.66 -2.83
N SER A 63 -10.26 18.77 -1.85
CA SER A 63 -9.33 17.64 -1.89
C SER A 63 -10.13 16.38 -2.14
N ALA A 64 -9.83 15.67 -3.22
CA ALA A 64 -10.50 14.42 -3.58
C ALA A 64 -9.50 13.27 -3.69
N PHE A 65 -9.93 12.05 -3.37
CA PHE A 65 -9.16 10.84 -3.67
C PHE A 65 -9.11 10.62 -5.17
N LEU A 66 -7.94 10.30 -5.70
CA LEU A 66 -7.75 9.99 -7.11
C LEU A 66 -7.81 8.47 -7.27
N ASP A 67 -8.92 7.97 -7.80
CA ASP A 67 -9.30 6.57 -7.68
C ASP A 67 -9.44 5.87 -9.04
N THR A 68 -8.54 4.94 -9.34
CA THR A 68 -8.62 4.14 -10.56
C THR A 68 -9.70 3.05 -10.50
N GLY A 69 -10.19 2.69 -9.31
CA GLY A 69 -11.31 1.79 -9.09
C GLY A 69 -12.68 2.42 -9.36
N ALA A 70 -12.79 3.75 -9.27
CA ALA A 70 -14.03 4.48 -9.55
C ALA A 70 -14.20 4.78 -11.06
N SER A 71 -15.28 4.29 -11.67
CA SER A 71 -15.61 4.57 -13.08
C SER A 71 -16.11 6.00 -13.32
N GLY A 72 -16.53 6.72 -12.27
CA GLY A 72 -17.12 8.06 -12.34
C GLY A 72 -16.41 9.10 -11.46
N VAL A 73 -16.96 10.31 -11.41
CA VAL A 73 -16.56 11.34 -10.43
C VAL A 73 -17.67 11.47 -9.40
N LEU A 74 -17.35 11.29 -8.13
CA LEU A 74 -18.27 11.40 -6.99
C LEU A 74 -17.97 12.67 -6.20
N LEU A 75 -19.02 13.44 -5.94
CA LEU A 75 -19.04 14.51 -4.96
C LEU A 75 -19.89 14.07 -3.77
N SER A 76 -19.40 14.35 -2.57
CA SER A 76 -20.21 14.23 -1.37
C SER A 76 -21.37 15.23 -1.41
N ASN A 77 -22.47 14.92 -0.70
CA ASN A 77 -23.58 15.86 -0.56
C ASN A 77 -23.10 17.20 0.02
N ASN A 78 -22.19 17.17 0.99
CA ASN A 78 -21.67 18.37 1.64
C ASN A 78 -20.86 19.25 0.68
N THR A 79 -19.95 18.67 -0.10
CA THR A 79 -19.19 19.41 -1.11
C THR A 79 -20.11 20.00 -2.18
N ALA A 80 -21.08 19.21 -2.67
CA ALA A 80 -22.04 19.67 -3.67
C ALA A 80 -22.91 20.83 -3.15
N ASP A 81 -23.41 20.73 -1.92
CA ASP A 81 -24.29 21.75 -1.33
C ASP A 81 -23.51 23.04 -0.99
N LEU A 82 -22.31 22.94 -0.43
CA LEU A 82 -21.46 24.09 -0.13
C LEU A 82 -21.10 24.88 -1.40
N LEU A 83 -20.80 24.18 -2.50
CA LEU A 83 -20.44 24.79 -3.77
C LEU A 83 -21.64 25.11 -4.69
N GLY A 84 -22.87 24.88 -4.21
CA GLY A 84 -24.09 25.20 -4.96
C GLY A 84 -24.28 24.37 -6.24
N ILE A 85 -23.79 23.13 -6.27
CA ILE A 85 -23.87 22.25 -7.43
C ILE A 85 -25.29 21.70 -7.56
N ALA A 86 -25.96 22.07 -8.65
CA ALA A 86 -27.33 21.64 -8.91
C ALA A 86 -27.41 20.14 -9.25
N ARG A 87 -28.40 19.47 -8.67
CA ARG A 87 -28.82 18.11 -8.99
C ARG A 87 -29.79 18.15 -10.17
N SER A 88 -29.56 17.30 -11.17
CA SER A 88 -30.38 17.22 -12.38
C SER A 88 -31.78 16.71 -12.05
N THR A 89 -32.78 17.26 -12.72
CA THR A 89 -34.18 16.94 -12.51
C THR A 89 -34.90 16.68 -13.82
N TYR A 90 -35.96 15.89 -13.78
CA TYR A 90 -36.86 15.65 -14.90
C TYR A 90 -38.31 15.83 -14.45
N ILE A 91 -39.22 16.00 -15.42
CA ILE A 91 -40.66 15.96 -15.14
C ILE A 91 -41.13 14.54 -15.34
N ASP A 92 -41.61 13.89 -14.27
CA ASP A 92 -42.16 12.55 -14.38
C ASP A 92 -43.40 12.57 -15.30
N PRO A 93 -43.39 11.81 -16.42
CA PRO A 93 -44.50 11.81 -17.36
C PRO A 93 -45.81 11.27 -16.77
N GLN A 94 -45.77 10.53 -15.65
CA GLN A 94 -46.97 9.96 -15.02
C GLN A 94 -47.61 10.91 -14.01
N SER A 95 -46.82 11.45 -13.08
CA SER A 95 -47.30 12.35 -12.03
C SER A 95 -47.32 13.83 -12.44
N GLY A 96 -46.52 14.22 -13.44
CA GLY A 96 -46.30 15.62 -13.82
C GLY A 96 -45.46 16.40 -12.82
N THR A 97 -44.89 15.75 -11.79
CA THR A 97 -44.05 16.41 -10.78
C THR A 97 -42.58 16.42 -11.19
N GLN A 98 -41.84 17.42 -10.68
CA GLN A 98 -40.39 17.47 -10.86
C GLN A 98 -39.72 16.49 -9.89
N GLU A 99 -38.93 15.58 -10.43
CA GLU A 99 -38.17 14.56 -9.69
C GLU A 99 -36.68 14.64 -10.02
N TYR A 100 -35.84 14.05 -9.16
CA TYR A 100 -34.39 14.00 -9.41
C TYR A 100 -34.03 12.87 -10.37
N VAL A 101 -33.00 13.10 -11.18
CA VAL A 101 -32.33 12.02 -11.90
C VAL A 101 -31.52 11.20 -10.90
N VAL A 102 -31.74 9.88 -10.89
CA VAL A 102 -31.07 8.92 -10.00
C VAL A 102 -30.16 8.03 -10.82
N PHE A 103 -28.93 7.85 -10.34
CA PHE A 103 -27.94 6.94 -10.87
C PHE A 103 -27.65 5.86 -9.83
N SER A 104 -27.76 4.59 -10.20
CA SER A 104 -27.45 3.47 -9.32
C SER A 104 -26.10 2.88 -9.74
N ASP A 105 -25.19 2.79 -8.77
CA ASP A 105 -23.85 2.22 -8.93
C ASP A 105 -23.69 0.97 -8.04
N ILE A 106 -22.67 0.16 -8.32
CA ILE A 106 -22.32 -1.03 -7.55
C ILE A 106 -20.87 -0.92 -7.07
N GLY A 107 -20.61 -1.23 -5.80
CA GLY A 107 -19.26 -1.34 -5.26
C GLY A 107 -19.08 -2.47 -4.26
N VAL A 108 -18.16 -2.28 -3.32
CA VAL A 108 -17.58 -3.33 -2.48
C VAL A 108 -18.61 -4.03 -1.57
N ALA A 109 -19.64 -3.32 -1.13
CA ALA A 109 -20.62 -3.86 -0.18
C ALA A 109 -22.06 -3.95 -0.74
N GLY A 110 -22.28 -3.58 -2.01
CA GLY A 110 -23.60 -3.60 -2.62
C GLY A 110 -23.81 -2.46 -3.62
N SER A 111 -25.06 -2.01 -3.76
CA SER A 111 -25.44 -0.92 -4.65
C SER A 111 -25.96 0.27 -3.86
N ASP A 112 -25.59 1.47 -4.29
CA ASP A 112 -26.15 2.73 -3.78
C ASP A 112 -26.71 3.58 -4.92
N ASP A 113 -27.63 4.46 -4.55
CA ASP A 113 -28.21 5.47 -5.43
C ASP A 113 -27.55 6.84 -5.21
N PHE A 114 -27.33 7.56 -6.31
CA PHE A 114 -26.70 8.88 -6.37
C PHE A 114 -27.55 9.82 -7.21
N HIS A 115 -27.53 11.11 -6.88
CA HIS A 115 -28.02 12.15 -7.78
C HIS A 115 -26.99 12.40 -8.89
N VAL A 116 -27.44 12.96 -10.02
CA VAL A 116 -26.56 13.35 -11.12
C VAL A 116 -26.41 14.87 -11.18
N SER A 117 -25.20 15.40 -11.21
CA SER A 117 -24.98 16.84 -11.36
C SER A 117 -25.34 17.36 -12.75
N GLY A 118 -25.55 18.67 -12.87
CA GLY A 118 -25.39 19.37 -14.15
C GLY A 118 -23.94 19.23 -14.70
N PRO A 119 -23.68 19.60 -15.96
CA PRO A 119 -22.32 19.63 -16.50
C PRO A 119 -21.40 20.56 -15.70
N LEU A 120 -20.15 20.16 -15.49
CA LEU A 120 -19.11 20.88 -14.74
C LEU A 120 -17.77 20.85 -15.48
N HIS A 121 -17.01 21.93 -15.37
CA HIS A 121 -15.57 21.94 -15.65
C HIS A 121 -14.82 21.71 -14.33
N ILE A 122 -13.76 20.90 -14.38
CA ILE A 122 -12.93 20.57 -13.21
C ILE A 122 -11.51 21.00 -13.49
N GLY A 123 -10.95 21.85 -12.62
CA GLY A 123 -9.52 22.11 -12.57
C GLY A 123 -8.84 21.20 -11.58
N ILE A 124 -7.66 20.68 -11.93
CA ILE A 124 -6.89 19.78 -11.08
C ILE A 124 -5.52 20.39 -10.82
N ALA A 125 -5.09 20.37 -9.58
CA ALA A 125 -3.74 20.70 -9.16
C ALA A 125 -3.12 19.52 -8.37
N PRO A 126 -1.77 19.44 -8.31
CA PRO A 126 -1.11 18.42 -7.51
C PRO A 126 -1.56 18.42 -6.06
N TYR A 127 -1.56 17.24 -5.43
CA TYR A 127 -1.66 17.17 -3.97
C TYR A 127 -0.26 17.34 -3.37
N ASP A 128 0.13 18.61 -3.24
CA ASP A 128 1.45 19.04 -2.80
C ASP A 128 1.30 20.31 -1.95
N PRO A 129 2.00 20.45 -0.80
CA PRO A 129 1.96 21.65 0.03
C PRO A 129 2.33 22.95 -0.70
N ALA A 130 2.99 22.85 -1.85
CA ALA A 130 3.37 24.00 -2.68
C ALA A 130 2.19 24.62 -3.47
N VAL A 131 1.04 23.96 -3.56
CA VAL A 131 -0.14 24.50 -4.26
C VAL A 131 -0.79 25.57 -3.39
N SER A 132 -0.81 26.82 -3.87
CA SER A 132 -1.36 27.97 -3.13
C SER A 132 -2.29 28.85 -3.94
N ASP A 133 -2.21 28.81 -5.28
CA ASP A 133 -2.88 29.79 -6.14
C ASP A 133 -3.68 29.13 -7.26
N LEU A 134 -4.71 29.84 -7.76
CA LEU A 134 -5.59 29.32 -8.81
C LEU A 134 -4.83 29.02 -10.12
N SER A 135 -3.70 29.69 -10.36
CA SER A 135 -2.82 29.43 -11.51
C SER A 135 -2.17 28.04 -11.49
N ASP A 136 -2.17 27.36 -10.33
CA ASP A 136 -1.59 26.04 -10.18
C ASP A 136 -2.49 24.93 -10.75
N TYR A 137 -3.74 25.26 -11.02
CA TYR A 137 -4.75 24.33 -11.50
C TYR A 137 -4.76 24.29 -13.03
N VAL A 138 -4.75 23.07 -13.56
CA VAL A 138 -4.92 22.81 -14.99
C VAL A 138 -6.35 22.32 -15.20
N GLU A 139 -7.11 23.04 -16.03
CA GLU A 139 -8.48 22.65 -16.33
C GLU A 139 -8.51 21.39 -17.19
N HIS A 140 -9.26 20.39 -16.72
CA HIS A 140 -9.51 19.18 -17.47
C HIS A 140 -10.38 19.51 -18.70
N PRO A 141 -10.02 19.03 -19.91
CA PRO A 141 -10.69 19.44 -21.14
C PRO A 141 -12.12 18.90 -21.26
N LEU A 142 -12.47 17.84 -20.51
CA LEU A 142 -13.82 17.29 -20.49
C LEU A 142 -14.74 18.09 -19.57
N THR A 143 -15.90 18.47 -20.09
CA THR A 143 -17.05 18.77 -19.25
C THR A 143 -17.62 17.46 -18.70
N VAL A 144 -17.75 17.37 -17.37
CA VAL A 144 -18.16 16.16 -16.68
C VAL A 144 -19.49 16.33 -15.96
N ARG A 145 -20.28 15.26 -15.87
CA ARG A 145 -21.38 15.13 -14.91
C ARG A 145 -20.93 14.21 -13.78
N THR A 146 -21.12 14.63 -12.54
CA THR A 146 -20.70 13.88 -11.36
C THR A 146 -21.89 13.13 -10.74
N GLN A 147 -21.55 12.14 -9.95
CA GLN A 147 -22.41 11.50 -8.96
C GLN A 147 -22.44 12.42 -7.73
N ILE A 148 -23.59 12.60 -7.10
CA ILE A 148 -23.74 13.36 -5.85
C ILE A 148 -24.49 12.47 -4.87
N GLY A 149 -23.85 12.04 -3.78
CA GLY A 149 -24.53 11.17 -2.83
C GLY A 149 -23.61 10.49 -1.82
N PRO A 150 -24.05 9.35 -1.25
CA PRO A 150 -25.28 8.59 -1.58
C PRO A 150 -26.61 9.31 -1.22
N ILE A 151 -27.73 8.89 -1.83
CA ILE A 151 -29.11 9.43 -1.60
C ILE A 151 -29.73 8.83 -0.33
N ASN A 152 -29.62 7.51 -0.17
CA ASN A 152 -30.29 6.76 0.90
C ASN A 152 -29.30 6.43 2.01
N VAL A 153 -29.16 7.33 2.97
CA VAL A 153 -28.28 7.14 4.13
C VAL A 153 -29.01 6.30 5.19
N VAL A 154 -29.19 5.00 4.93
CA VAL A 154 -29.61 4.05 5.97
C VAL A 154 -28.34 3.60 6.68
N ASP A 155 -28.09 4.23 7.83
CA ASP A 155 -26.82 4.19 8.59
C ASP A 155 -25.76 5.12 7.96
N PRO A 156 -25.50 6.31 8.52
CA PRO A 156 -24.51 7.24 8.00
C PRO A 156 -23.17 6.53 7.95
N ASN A 157 -22.70 6.18 6.75
CA ASN A 157 -21.33 5.74 6.58
C ASN A 157 -20.46 7.00 6.70
N PRO A 158 -19.83 7.27 7.86
CA PRO A 158 -19.10 8.51 8.06
C PRO A 158 -17.89 8.61 7.10
N LEU A 159 -17.51 7.50 6.46
CA LEU A 159 -16.46 7.45 5.46
C LEU A 159 -16.90 7.96 4.08
N LEU A 160 -18.20 7.98 3.74
CA LEU A 160 -18.70 8.45 2.43
C LEU A 160 -19.43 9.80 2.49
N GLU A 161 -19.99 10.19 3.63
CA GLU A 161 -20.78 11.44 3.74
C GLU A 161 -20.01 12.72 3.41
N ASN A 162 -18.68 12.67 3.51
CA ASN A 162 -17.76 13.77 3.22
C ASN A 162 -16.69 13.40 2.18
N LEU A 163 -16.87 12.29 1.45
CA LEU A 163 -15.86 11.79 0.54
C LEU A 163 -16.08 12.29 -0.89
N ASP A 164 -15.09 12.99 -1.43
CA ASP A 164 -15.02 13.29 -2.85
C ASP A 164 -14.04 12.32 -3.52
N VAL A 165 -14.49 11.68 -4.61
CA VAL A 165 -13.71 10.69 -5.35
C VAL A 165 -13.64 11.09 -6.82
N PHE A 166 -12.43 11.25 -7.31
CA PHE A 166 -12.12 11.67 -8.66
C PHE A 166 -11.62 10.45 -9.43
N GLY A 167 -12.56 9.79 -10.13
CA GLY A 167 -12.27 8.54 -10.81
C GLY A 167 -11.60 8.68 -12.18
N THR A 168 -11.62 7.58 -12.92
CA THR A 168 -10.96 7.45 -14.22
C THR A 168 -11.37 8.44 -15.32
N PRO A 169 -12.56 9.11 -15.30
CA PRO A 169 -12.87 10.17 -16.28
C PRO A 169 -11.85 11.32 -16.29
N LEU A 170 -11.26 11.64 -15.14
CA LEU A 170 -10.27 12.73 -15.00
C LEU A 170 -8.84 12.28 -15.31
N MET A 171 -8.65 10.99 -15.59
CA MET A 171 -7.37 10.40 -15.97
C MET A 171 -7.30 10.08 -17.48
N GLN A 172 -8.40 10.29 -18.22
CA GLN A 172 -8.47 9.99 -19.64
C GLN A 172 -7.49 10.85 -20.44
N GLY A 173 -6.59 10.20 -21.19
CA GLY A 173 -5.55 10.89 -21.95
C GLY A 173 -4.42 11.45 -21.09
N LYS A 174 -4.35 11.10 -19.80
CA LYS A 174 -3.40 11.67 -18.82
C LYS A 174 -2.44 10.60 -18.29
N VAL A 175 -1.36 11.07 -17.68
CA VAL A 175 -0.42 10.26 -16.91
C VAL A 175 -0.50 10.70 -15.45
N VAL A 176 -0.86 9.78 -14.58
CA VAL A 176 -0.88 10.00 -13.13
C VAL A 176 0.48 9.58 -12.57
N VAL A 177 1.17 10.52 -11.94
CA VAL A 177 2.49 10.31 -11.34
C VAL A 177 2.37 10.43 -9.83
N MET A 178 2.83 9.40 -9.13
CA MET A 178 2.80 9.34 -7.68
C MET A 178 4.21 9.20 -7.11
N ASN A 179 4.52 10.05 -6.14
CA ASN A 179 5.72 9.94 -5.30
C ASN A 179 5.33 9.38 -3.92
N PRO A 180 5.50 8.07 -3.68
CA PRO A 180 5.14 7.44 -2.42
C PRO A 180 6.17 7.67 -1.31
N ARG A 181 7.38 8.18 -1.63
CA ARG A 181 8.48 8.27 -0.66
C ARG A 181 8.16 9.09 0.60
N PRO A 182 7.43 10.23 0.55
CA PRO A 182 7.15 10.96 1.77
C PRO A 182 6.33 10.14 2.78
N VAL A 183 5.47 9.23 2.30
CA VAL A 183 4.69 8.30 3.16
C VAL A 183 5.59 7.39 3.99
N ASN A 184 6.81 7.08 3.51
CA ASN A 184 7.78 6.27 4.26
C ASN A 184 8.25 6.95 5.56
N THR A 185 8.03 8.25 5.72
CA THR A 185 8.30 8.95 6.99
C THR A 185 7.23 8.71 8.04
N PHE A 186 6.05 8.22 7.64
CA PHE A 186 4.88 7.97 8.47
C PHE A 186 4.25 9.23 9.12
N TRP A 187 4.64 10.41 8.65
CA TRP A 187 4.10 11.70 9.09
C TRP A 187 3.69 12.59 7.91
N ASP A 188 3.74 12.04 6.71
CA ASP A 188 3.58 12.77 5.48
C ASP A 188 2.81 11.93 4.46
N THR A 189 2.36 12.57 3.38
CA THR A 189 1.41 12.01 2.42
C THR A 189 2.03 11.73 1.06
N ILE A 190 1.39 10.93 0.24
CA ILE A 190 1.80 10.72 -1.14
C ILE A 190 1.68 12.04 -1.91
N ARG A 191 2.62 12.31 -2.83
CA ARG A 191 2.44 13.41 -3.78
C ARG A 191 1.89 12.86 -5.07
N THR A 192 0.85 13.50 -5.58
CA THR A 192 0.18 13.08 -6.81
C THR A 192 0.18 14.23 -7.81
N TYR A 193 0.53 13.92 -9.04
CA TYR A 193 0.55 14.84 -10.16
C TYR A 193 -0.21 14.21 -11.33
N VAL A 194 -0.92 15.03 -12.12
CA VAL A 194 -1.63 14.59 -13.33
C VAL A 194 -1.10 15.40 -14.50
N TYR A 195 -0.46 14.72 -15.45
CA TYR A 195 0.17 15.36 -16.60
C TYR A 195 -0.54 15.00 -17.91
N THR A 196 -0.54 15.93 -18.86
CA THR A 196 -0.86 15.63 -20.25
C THR A 196 0.44 15.24 -20.97
N PRO A 197 0.53 14.05 -21.61
CA PRO A 197 1.69 13.69 -22.41
C PRO A 197 2.02 14.73 -23.48
N GLY A 198 3.29 15.14 -23.55
CA GLY A 198 3.79 16.08 -24.56
C GLY A 198 3.54 17.57 -24.26
N GLU A 199 2.79 17.90 -23.21
CA GLU A 199 2.66 19.28 -22.74
C GLU A 199 3.85 19.68 -21.84
N PRO A 200 4.26 20.96 -21.83
CA PRO A 200 5.28 21.44 -20.90
C PRO A 200 4.88 21.22 -19.44
N VAL A 201 5.83 20.74 -18.63
CA VAL A 201 5.64 20.59 -17.18
C VAL A 201 5.67 21.97 -16.55
N THR A 202 4.56 22.37 -15.93
CA THR A 202 4.42 23.66 -15.24
C THR A 202 4.71 23.55 -13.74
N ILE A 203 4.34 22.43 -13.11
CA ILE A 203 4.49 22.18 -11.67
C ILE A 203 4.91 20.73 -11.44
N GLY A 204 5.78 20.50 -10.46
CA GLY A 204 6.17 19.16 -10.02
C GLY A 204 7.32 18.53 -10.82
N PRO A 205 7.57 17.23 -10.62
CA PRO A 205 8.74 16.52 -11.16
C PRO A 205 8.65 16.19 -12.66
N GLY A 206 7.51 16.42 -13.31
CA GLY A 206 7.21 15.88 -14.63
C GLY A 206 6.92 14.38 -14.60
N ILE A 207 6.97 13.72 -15.76
CA ILE A 207 6.79 12.26 -15.88
C ILE A 207 8.16 11.58 -15.73
N PRO A 208 8.44 10.92 -14.60
CA PRO A 208 9.72 10.26 -14.38
C PRO A 208 9.85 8.99 -15.23
N SER A 209 11.09 8.58 -15.53
CA SER A 209 11.35 7.25 -16.09
C SER A 209 11.21 6.18 -15.02
N THR A 210 10.64 5.04 -15.38
CA THR A 210 10.48 3.86 -14.52
C THR A 210 11.21 2.65 -15.10
N SER A 211 11.70 1.76 -14.23
CA SER A 211 12.52 0.59 -14.59
C SER A 211 11.72 -0.67 -14.89
N LEU A 212 10.51 -0.80 -14.35
CA LEU A 212 9.62 -1.94 -14.55
C LEU A 212 8.24 -1.45 -15.01
N HIS A 213 7.62 -2.18 -15.94
CA HIS A 213 6.32 -1.82 -16.48
C HIS A 213 5.37 -3.01 -16.46
N VAL A 214 4.22 -2.86 -15.82
CA VAL A 214 3.13 -3.83 -15.85
C VAL A 214 2.14 -3.38 -16.93
N LYS A 215 1.87 -4.26 -17.89
CA LYS A 215 0.83 -4.01 -18.91
C LYS A 215 -0.54 -4.11 -18.26
N LEU A 216 -1.42 -3.18 -18.61
CA LEU A 216 -2.80 -3.12 -18.13
C LEU A 216 -3.78 -3.39 -19.27
N SER A 217 -4.95 -3.90 -18.91
CA SER A 217 -6.15 -3.84 -19.75
C SER A 217 -7.11 -2.79 -19.17
N HIS A 218 -8.19 -2.49 -19.87
CA HIS A 218 -9.20 -1.52 -19.42
C HIS A 218 -10.60 -2.09 -19.59
N ALA A 219 -11.35 -2.17 -18.50
CA ALA A 219 -12.70 -2.73 -18.47
C ALA A 219 -13.77 -1.63 -18.39
N ASP A 220 -14.88 -1.81 -19.12
CA ASP A 220 -16.01 -0.87 -19.14
C ASP A 220 -17.20 -1.35 -18.30
N PHE A 221 -17.38 -0.75 -17.12
CA PHE A 221 -18.45 -1.12 -16.19
C PHE A 221 -19.81 -0.47 -16.48
N ARG A 222 -19.94 0.39 -17.51
CA ARG A 222 -21.20 1.10 -17.80
C ARG A 222 -22.41 0.17 -17.93
N ARG A 223 -22.21 -1.05 -18.43
CA ARG A 223 -23.26 -2.06 -18.57
C ARG A 223 -23.89 -2.50 -17.24
N PHE A 224 -23.22 -2.29 -16.11
CA PHE A 224 -23.68 -2.67 -14.77
C PHE A 224 -24.32 -1.50 -14.00
N THR A 225 -24.43 -0.33 -14.63
CA THR A 225 -24.99 0.88 -14.00
C THR A 225 -26.38 1.19 -14.55
N GLN A 226 -27.17 1.94 -13.80
CA GLN A 226 -28.51 2.36 -14.24
C GLN A 226 -28.74 3.84 -13.98
N THR A 227 -29.47 4.51 -14.86
CA THR A 227 -29.94 5.90 -14.64
C THR A 227 -31.43 6.01 -14.91
N VAL A 228 -32.14 6.65 -13.99
CA VAL A 228 -33.59 6.86 -14.05
C VAL A 228 -33.90 8.37 -13.96
N PRO A 229 -34.55 8.96 -14.96
CA PRO A 229 -34.84 8.40 -16.29
C PRO A 229 -33.55 8.21 -17.09
N ALA A 230 -33.60 7.35 -18.10
CA ALA A 230 -32.47 7.17 -19.01
C ALA A 230 -32.13 8.48 -19.74
N GLY A 231 -30.85 8.86 -19.77
CA GLY A 231 -30.37 10.02 -20.52
C GLY A 231 -29.25 10.78 -19.81
N GLU A 232 -29.59 11.54 -18.76
CA GLU A 232 -28.63 12.37 -18.02
C GLU A 232 -27.81 11.53 -17.03
N SER A 233 -26.90 10.69 -17.53
CA SER A 233 -25.99 9.90 -16.69
C SER A 233 -24.73 10.68 -16.29
N PRO A 234 -24.06 10.28 -15.19
CA PRO A 234 -22.71 10.71 -14.88
C PRO A 234 -21.73 10.41 -16.04
N THR A 235 -20.67 11.19 -16.12
CA THR A 235 -19.56 10.89 -17.04
C THR A 235 -18.76 9.73 -16.46
N LEU A 236 -18.86 8.58 -17.11
CA LEU A 236 -18.13 7.37 -16.74
C LEU A 236 -16.97 7.11 -17.70
N ALA A 237 -15.97 6.36 -17.25
CA ALA A 237 -14.82 5.90 -18.03
C ALA A 237 -14.38 4.49 -17.60
N VAL A 238 -13.46 3.90 -18.38
CA VAL A 238 -12.96 2.54 -18.18
C VAL A 238 -11.96 2.46 -17.01
N ASN A 239 -11.90 1.31 -16.34
CA ASN A 239 -11.03 1.06 -15.19
C ASN A 239 -9.85 0.16 -15.56
N PRO A 240 -8.62 0.45 -15.09
CA PRO A 240 -7.45 -0.37 -15.39
C PRO A 240 -7.43 -1.68 -14.62
N PHE A 241 -7.04 -2.77 -15.29
CA PHE A 241 -6.84 -4.09 -14.69
C PHE A 241 -5.40 -4.56 -14.89
N ILE A 242 -4.86 -5.23 -13.88
CA ILE A 242 -3.68 -6.09 -14.02
C ILE A 242 -4.19 -7.49 -14.38
N GLY A 243 -4.09 -7.84 -15.65
CA GLY A 243 -4.65 -9.06 -16.23
C GLY A 243 -5.66 -8.77 -17.34
N PRO A 244 -6.17 -9.82 -18.02
CA PRO A 244 -7.13 -9.66 -19.10
C PRO A 244 -8.42 -8.94 -18.67
N ASP A 245 -9.06 -8.19 -19.57
CA ASP A 245 -10.31 -7.47 -19.30
C ASP A 245 -11.45 -8.46 -18.94
N PRO A 246 -11.91 -8.46 -17.67
CA PRO A 246 -12.93 -9.41 -17.22
C PRO A 246 -14.31 -9.13 -17.81
N VAL A 247 -14.58 -7.89 -18.24
CA VAL A 247 -15.87 -7.51 -18.84
C VAL A 247 -15.90 -7.93 -20.31
N ALA A 248 -14.82 -7.70 -21.06
CA ALA A 248 -14.72 -8.18 -22.43
C ALA A 248 -14.82 -9.71 -22.52
N ALA A 249 -14.30 -10.43 -21.52
CA ALA A 249 -14.38 -11.89 -21.42
C ALA A 249 -15.82 -12.44 -21.34
N MET A 250 -16.81 -11.62 -20.95
CA MET A 250 -18.22 -12.00 -20.92
C MET A 250 -18.85 -12.02 -22.33
N SER A 251 -18.21 -11.43 -23.33
CA SER A 251 -18.69 -11.49 -24.71
C SER A 251 -18.65 -12.93 -25.24
N PRO A 252 -19.64 -13.38 -26.02
CA PRO A 252 -19.60 -14.70 -26.67
C PRO A 252 -18.37 -14.93 -27.56
N ASN A 253 -17.80 -13.84 -28.09
CA ASN A 253 -16.55 -13.82 -28.85
C ASN A 253 -15.68 -12.69 -28.29
N PRO A 254 -14.93 -12.94 -27.21
CA PRO A 254 -14.12 -11.90 -26.59
C PRO A 254 -12.98 -11.49 -27.53
N PRO A 255 -12.62 -10.21 -27.59
CA PRO A 255 -11.41 -9.78 -28.30
C PRO A 255 -10.16 -10.47 -27.68
N PRO A 256 -9.12 -10.74 -28.48
CA PRO A 256 -7.86 -11.23 -27.93
C PRO A 256 -7.30 -10.24 -26.91
N ASP A 257 -6.94 -10.75 -25.73
CA ASP A 257 -6.27 -9.99 -24.69
C ASP A 257 -5.05 -10.78 -24.20
N ASP A 258 -3.88 -10.21 -24.43
CA ASP A 258 -2.57 -10.77 -24.07
C ASP A 258 -2.00 -10.11 -22.79
N THR A 259 -2.82 -9.36 -22.06
CA THR A 259 -2.42 -8.75 -20.79
C THR A 259 -2.11 -9.84 -19.76
N PRO A 260 -0.90 -9.91 -19.20
CA PRO A 260 -0.54 -10.96 -18.26
C PRO A 260 -1.36 -10.90 -16.96
N PRO A 261 -1.87 -12.05 -16.46
CA PRO A 261 -2.64 -12.09 -15.22
C PRO A 261 -1.75 -11.91 -13.98
N VAL A 262 -2.36 -11.51 -12.86
CA VAL A 262 -1.74 -11.63 -11.53
C VAL A 262 -1.72 -13.09 -11.14
N THR A 263 -0.55 -13.62 -10.78
CA THR A 263 -0.40 -15.01 -10.32
C THR A 263 -0.16 -15.06 -8.82
N VAL A 264 -0.95 -15.84 -8.08
CA VAL A 264 -0.80 -16.03 -6.63
C VAL A 264 -0.56 -17.50 -6.29
N THR A 265 0.14 -17.76 -5.18
CA THR A 265 0.40 -19.12 -4.67
C THR A 265 0.10 -19.22 -3.18
N PHE A 266 -0.39 -20.38 -2.75
CA PHE A 266 -0.58 -20.74 -1.35
C PHE A 266 -0.44 -22.26 -1.17
N GLY A 267 0.55 -22.69 -0.37
CA GLY A 267 0.95 -24.08 -0.25
C GLY A 267 1.39 -24.67 -1.59
N ASN A 268 0.71 -25.73 -2.03
CA ASN A 268 0.95 -26.37 -3.32
C ASN A 268 -0.03 -25.90 -4.41
N ARG A 269 -0.79 -24.83 -4.16
CA ARG A 269 -1.84 -24.33 -5.06
C ARG A 269 -1.46 -22.99 -5.66
N SER A 270 -2.04 -22.68 -6.82
CA SER A 270 -1.83 -21.43 -7.53
C SER A 270 -3.09 -20.99 -8.25
N PHE A 271 -3.25 -19.67 -8.40
CA PHE A 271 -4.32 -19.05 -9.16
C PHE A 271 -3.76 -17.93 -10.03
N ALA A 272 -4.30 -17.75 -11.24
CA ALA A 272 -3.97 -16.64 -12.11
C ALA A 272 -5.28 -15.97 -12.58
N GLY A 273 -5.41 -14.66 -12.33
CA GLY A 273 -6.65 -13.93 -12.60
C GLY A 273 -6.43 -12.44 -12.83
N SER A 274 -7.54 -11.73 -13.01
CA SER A 274 -7.55 -10.30 -13.36
C SER A 274 -7.93 -9.44 -12.16
N TRP A 275 -7.03 -8.53 -11.78
CA TRP A 275 -7.17 -7.72 -10.58
C TRP A 275 -7.40 -6.26 -10.95
N LEU A 276 -8.43 -5.64 -10.39
CA LEU A 276 -8.67 -4.20 -10.54
C LEU A 276 -7.49 -3.45 -9.93
N LEU A 277 -6.82 -2.60 -10.70
CA LEU A 277 -5.86 -1.65 -10.13
C LEU A 277 -6.67 -0.55 -9.46
N ASP A 278 -6.67 -0.51 -8.14
CA ASP A 278 -7.56 0.34 -7.35
C ASP A 278 -6.75 1.23 -6.41
N THR A 279 -6.56 2.48 -6.81
CA THR A 279 -5.86 3.47 -6.00
C THR A 279 -6.74 4.03 -4.86
N GLY A 280 -8.06 3.82 -4.93
CA GLY A 280 -9.03 4.08 -3.86
C GLY A 280 -9.14 2.94 -2.84
N ALA A 281 -8.48 1.81 -3.05
CA ALA A 281 -8.39 0.73 -2.07
C ALA A 281 -7.12 0.81 -1.21
N ALA A 282 -7.31 0.95 0.11
CA ALA A 282 -6.22 0.90 1.09
C ALA A 282 -5.69 -0.52 1.31
N ALA A 283 -6.46 -1.56 1.00
CA ALA A 283 -6.08 -2.96 1.16
C ALA A 283 -6.42 -3.76 -0.09
N SER A 284 -5.68 -4.82 -0.33
CA SER A 284 -5.93 -5.72 -1.46
C SER A 284 -6.89 -6.84 -1.08
N ILE A 285 -7.72 -7.25 -2.04
CA ILE A 285 -8.80 -8.23 -1.84
C ILE A 285 -8.68 -9.34 -2.86
N LEU A 286 -8.85 -10.59 -2.42
CA LEU A 286 -9.02 -11.78 -3.25
C LEU A 286 -10.48 -12.24 -3.17
N SER A 287 -11.07 -12.61 -4.30
CA SER A 287 -12.45 -13.11 -4.30
C SER A 287 -12.61 -14.37 -3.47
N LYS A 288 -13.79 -14.57 -2.84
CA LYS A 288 -14.07 -15.81 -2.11
C LYS A 288 -14.01 -17.00 -3.05
N THR A 289 -14.48 -16.84 -4.29
CA THR A 289 -14.41 -17.88 -5.31
C THR A 289 -12.97 -18.29 -5.60
N ALA A 290 -12.07 -17.33 -5.80
CA ALA A 290 -10.67 -17.65 -6.06
C ALA A 290 -9.98 -18.27 -4.84
N ALA A 291 -10.22 -17.73 -3.65
CA ALA A 291 -9.69 -18.27 -2.40
C ALA A 291 -10.15 -19.73 -2.17
N GLU A 292 -11.44 -20.01 -2.31
CA GLU A 292 -12.01 -21.33 -2.04
C GLU A 292 -11.65 -22.34 -3.13
N GLN A 293 -11.93 -22.01 -4.39
CA GLN A 293 -11.82 -22.97 -5.49
C GLN A 293 -10.38 -23.21 -5.92
N HIS A 294 -9.50 -22.22 -5.78
CA HIS A 294 -8.13 -22.31 -6.27
C HIS A 294 -7.09 -22.40 -5.16
N LEU A 295 -7.32 -21.81 -3.99
CA LEU A 295 -6.34 -21.82 -2.88
C LEU A 295 -6.76 -22.69 -1.69
N GLY A 296 -7.99 -23.21 -1.66
CA GLY A 296 -8.48 -24.06 -0.57
C GLY A 296 -8.71 -23.29 0.74
N VAL A 297 -8.91 -21.97 0.65
CA VAL A 297 -9.17 -21.08 1.79
C VAL A 297 -10.61 -20.58 1.70
N ARG A 298 -11.40 -20.79 2.77
CA ARG A 298 -12.80 -20.37 2.80
C ARG A 298 -13.18 -19.84 4.17
N TYR A 299 -14.27 -19.09 4.24
CA TYR A 299 -14.82 -18.69 5.53
C TYR A 299 -15.35 -19.89 6.30
N ARG A 300 -15.11 -19.92 7.62
CA ARG A 300 -15.87 -20.78 8.52
C ARG A 300 -17.36 -20.43 8.36
N PRO A 301 -18.26 -21.42 8.22
CA PRO A 301 -19.68 -21.15 7.97
C PRO A 301 -20.27 -20.15 8.98
N GLY A 302 -20.91 -19.10 8.46
CA GLY A 302 -21.57 -18.07 9.26
C GLY A 302 -20.67 -16.97 9.82
N THR A 303 -19.38 -16.93 9.49
CA THR A 303 -18.45 -15.90 10.03
C THR A 303 -18.19 -14.74 9.08
N PHE A 304 -18.50 -14.86 7.78
CA PHE A 304 -18.33 -13.80 6.79
C PHE A 304 -19.12 -12.53 7.17
N GLY A 305 -18.48 -11.36 7.10
CA GLY A 305 -19.10 -10.07 7.40
C GLY A 305 -19.48 -9.86 8.86
N THR A 306 -19.13 -10.79 9.75
CA THR A 306 -19.40 -10.67 11.20
C THR A 306 -18.30 -9.87 11.90
N THR A 307 -18.47 -9.60 13.20
CA THR A 307 -17.43 -8.95 14.01
C THR A 307 -16.19 -9.81 14.23
N SER A 308 -16.31 -11.12 14.04
CA SER A 308 -15.24 -12.12 14.22
C SER A 308 -15.17 -13.06 13.00
N PRO A 309 -14.77 -12.55 11.82
CA PRO A 309 -14.63 -13.37 10.63
C PRO A 309 -13.46 -14.35 10.78
N GLU A 310 -13.58 -15.56 10.23
CA GLU A 310 -12.54 -16.59 10.33
C GLU A 310 -12.43 -17.38 9.01
N LEU A 311 -11.21 -17.54 8.52
CA LEU A 311 -10.85 -18.39 7.39
C LEU A 311 -10.34 -19.75 7.88
N VAL A 312 -10.70 -20.79 7.15
CA VAL A 312 -10.32 -22.17 7.38
C VAL A 312 -9.87 -22.85 6.10
N ASP A 313 -9.05 -23.88 6.24
CA ASP A 313 -8.74 -24.80 5.14
C ASP A 313 -9.93 -25.72 4.81
N GLU A 314 -9.74 -26.60 3.82
CA GLU A 314 -10.75 -27.59 3.42
C GLU A 314 -11.13 -28.57 4.54
N LEU A 315 -10.20 -28.84 5.46
CA LEU A 315 -10.38 -29.72 6.61
C LEU A 315 -11.05 -29.01 7.80
N GLY A 316 -11.24 -27.69 7.72
CA GLY A 316 -11.85 -26.86 8.77
C GLY A 316 -10.88 -26.35 9.83
N ASN A 317 -9.56 -26.53 9.62
CA ASN A 317 -8.53 -25.95 10.48
C ASN A 317 -8.37 -24.46 10.18
N THR A 318 -8.19 -23.66 11.22
CA THR A 318 -7.95 -22.21 11.10
C THR A 318 -6.67 -21.94 10.31
N ILE A 319 -6.75 -21.03 9.34
CA ILE A 319 -5.56 -20.54 8.62
C ILE A 319 -4.68 -19.76 9.60
N PRO A 320 -3.35 -19.97 9.64
CA PRO A 320 -2.47 -19.21 10.54
C PRO A 320 -2.35 -17.74 10.13
N ASP A 321 -1.94 -16.90 11.09
CA ASP A 321 -1.60 -15.48 10.88
C ASP A 321 -2.68 -14.66 10.15
N GLN A 322 -3.95 -14.97 10.41
CA GLN A 322 -5.06 -14.20 9.88
C GLN A 322 -5.13 -12.80 10.49
N PHE A 323 -5.68 -11.88 9.71
CA PHE A 323 -6.03 -10.54 10.14
C PHE A 323 -7.47 -10.22 9.71
N ALA A 324 -8.02 -9.12 10.21
CA ALA A 324 -9.33 -8.65 9.78
C ALA A 324 -9.35 -7.13 9.68
N LEU A 325 -10.00 -6.61 8.65
CA LEU A 325 -10.19 -5.19 8.42
C LEU A 325 -11.62 -4.92 7.96
N THR A 326 -12.19 -3.83 8.44
CA THR A 326 -13.43 -3.26 7.94
C THR A 326 -13.11 -2.41 6.73
N ILE A 327 -13.64 -2.83 5.58
CA ILE A 327 -13.52 -2.12 4.32
C ILE A 327 -14.81 -1.36 4.07
N GLY A 328 -14.69 -0.09 3.68
CA GLY A 328 -15.81 0.77 3.32
C GLY A 328 -15.76 1.15 1.84
N GLY A 329 -16.94 1.39 1.26
CA GLY A 329 -17.10 1.86 -0.11
C GLY A 329 -18.59 1.98 -0.46
N ILE A 330 -18.89 2.03 -1.76
CA ILE A 330 -20.27 1.99 -2.26
C ILE A 330 -20.93 0.68 -1.77
N GLY A 331 -22.14 0.82 -1.21
CA GLY A 331 -22.92 -0.22 -0.56
C GLY A 331 -22.68 -0.37 0.95
N GLY A 332 -21.80 0.45 1.56
CA GLY A 332 -21.56 0.48 3.01
C GLY A 332 -20.20 -0.07 3.44
N THR A 333 -20.13 -0.62 4.65
CA THR A 333 -18.91 -1.21 5.23
C THR A 333 -19.09 -2.68 5.53
N THR A 334 -18.03 -3.48 5.35
CA THR A 334 -18.03 -4.90 5.68
C THR A 334 -16.71 -5.31 6.31
N LYS A 335 -16.76 -6.17 7.33
CA LYS A 335 -15.57 -6.71 7.99
C LYS A 335 -15.14 -8.00 7.32
N LEU A 336 -13.94 -7.99 6.75
CA LEU A 336 -13.36 -9.11 6.02
C LEU A 336 -12.22 -9.72 6.82
N ALA A 337 -12.09 -11.05 6.78
CA ALA A 337 -10.87 -11.74 7.19
C ALA A 337 -9.89 -11.80 6.02
N GLY A 338 -8.60 -11.78 6.35
CA GLY A 338 -7.51 -11.90 5.41
C GLY A 338 -6.42 -12.84 5.91
N PHE A 339 -5.54 -13.21 5.00
CA PHE A 339 -4.40 -14.09 5.23
C PHE A 339 -3.23 -13.67 4.33
N TYR A 340 -2.10 -14.34 4.48
CA TYR A 340 -0.90 -14.09 3.68
C TYR A 340 -0.74 -15.18 2.61
N LEU A 341 -0.68 -14.77 1.35
CA LEU A 341 -0.28 -15.62 0.23
C LEU A 341 1.22 -15.91 0.32
N ASP A 342 1.66 -17.08 -0.14
CA ASP A 342 3.09 -17.34 -0.26
C ASP A 342 3.73 -16.36 -1.23
N THR A 343 3.10 -16.19 -2.40
CA THR A 343 3.52 -15.19 -3.38
C THR A 343 2.33 -14.56 -4.12
N LEU A 344 2.49 -13.30 -4.52
CA LEU A 344 1.70 -12.59 -5.53
C LEU A 344 2.67 -12.03 -6.56
N THR A 345 2.53 -12.39 -7.83
CA THR A 345 3.46 -12.06 -8.91
C THR A 345 2.79 -11.23 -9.99
N LEU A 346 3.41 -10.10 -10.31
CA LEU A 346 3.09 -9.25 -11.46
C LEU A 346 4.13 -9.48 -12.56
N VAL A 347 3.65 -9.81 -13.76
CA VAL A 347 4.54 -9.97 -14.92
C VAL A 347 4.86 -8.61 -15.52
N THR A 348 6.15 -8.34 -15.71
CA THR A 348 6.62 -7.08 -16.30
C THR A 348 6.89 -7.23 -17.79
N GLN A 349 6.75 -6.14 -18.53
CA GLN A 349 7.08 -6.08 -19.95
C GLN A 349 8.57 -6.36 -20.18
N GLU A 350 9.45 -5.94 -19.25
CA GLU A 350 10.88 -6.23 -19.27
C GLU A 350 11.16 -7.73 -19.15
N ALA A 351 10.47 -8.42 -18.23
CA ALA A 351 10.59 -9.86 -18.07
C ALA A 351 10.19 -10.60 -19.34
N LEU A 352 9.09 -10.18 -19.98
CA LEU A 352 8.63 -10.77 -21.24
C LEU A 352 9.60 -10.49 -22.39
N ALA A 353 10.04 -9.24 -22.54
CA ALA A 353 10.94 -8.84 -23.62
C ALA A 353 12.32 -9.53 -23.55
N GLN A 354 12.80 -9.81 -22.34
CA GLN A 354 14.10 -10.44 -22.10
C GLN A 354 13.99 -11.96 -21.85
N ASN A 355 12.77 -12.52 -21.84
CA ASN A 355 12.49 -13.88 -21.39
C ASN A 355 13.16 -14.20 -20.04
N ASN A 356 13.06 -13.25 -19.10
CA ASN A 356 13.75 -13.28 -17.82
C ASN A 356 12.75 -13.07 -16.67
N PRO A 357 12.21 -14.16 -16.07
CA PRO A 357 11.22 -14.06 -14.99
C PRO A 357 11.75 -13.41 -13.71
N SER A 358 13.07 -13.21 -13.57
CA SER A 358 13.65 -12.45 -12.45
C SER A 358 13.30 -10.95 -12.45
N LEU A 359 12.82 -10.45 -13.59
CA LEU A 359 12.37 -9.06 -13.72
C LEU A 359 10.88 -8.88 -13.40
N ASN A 360 10.17 -9.96 -13.07
CA ASN A 360 8.83 -9.86 -12.51
C ASN A 360 8.88 -9.24 -11.11
N ILE A 361 7.79 -8.61 -10.69
CA ILE A 361 7.62 -8.13 -9.32
C ILE A 361 6.92 -9.24 -8.55
N ARG A 362 7.51 -9.69 -7.45
CA ARG A 362 6.94 -10.77 -6.63
C ARG A 362 6.84 -10.35 -5.18
N TYR A 363 5.62 -10.20 -4.67
CA TYR A 363 5.37 -9.99 -3.25
C TYR A 363 5.37 -11.34 -2.54
N VAL A 364 6.22 -11.51 -1.53
CA VAL A 364 6.34 -12.74 -0.74
C VAL A 364 5.70 -12.52 0.63
N GLY A 365 4.81 -13.42 1.04
CA GLY A 365 3.96 -13.19 2.21
C GLY A 365 2.98 -12.04 1.94
N ALA A 366 2.27 -12.09 0.81
CA ALA A 366 1.44 -10.97 0.34
C ALA A 366 0.08 -10.96 1.07
N PRO A 367 -0.26 -9.90 1.83
CA PRO A 367 -1.52 -9.85 2.56
C PRO A 367 -2.69 -9.57 1.64
N VAL A 368 -3.75 -10.37 1.76
CA VAL A 368 -5.02 -10.18 1.05
C VAL A 368 -6.19 -10.42 1.98
N LEU A 369 -7.20 -9.56 1.90
CA LEU A 369 -8.53 -9.84 2.46
C LEU A 369 -9.28 -10.78 1.52
N VAL A 370 -10.25 -11.54 2.06
CA VAL A 370 -11.10 -12.42 1.25
C VAL A 370 -12.52 -11.85 1.22
N GLY A 371 -12.96 -11.39 0.06
CA GLY A 371 -14.27 -10.76 -0.14
C GLY A 371 -14.65 -10.68 -1.61
N ASP A 372 -15.94 -10.72 -1.91
CA ASP A 372 -16.43 -10.61 -3.30
C ASP A 372 -16.77 -9.16 -3.62
N ILE A 373 -16.40 -8.74 -4.83
CA ILE A 373 -16.93 -7.55 -5.48
C ILE A 373 -17.66 -8.04 -6.72
N THR A 374 -18.99 -8.01 -6.66
CA THR A 374 -19.85 -8.57 -7.70
C THR A 374 -20.72 -7.48 -8.30
N VAL A 375 -20.56 -7.25 -9.59
CA VAL A 375 -21.44 -6.38 -10.38
C VAL A 375 -22.49 -7.23 -11.11
N ARG A 376 -23.68 -6.67 -11.29
CA ARG A 376 -24.82 -7.36 -11.92
C ARG A 376 -25.46 -6.48 -12.96
N ASP A 377 -25.61 -7.01 -14.16
CA ASP A 377 -26.20 -6.31 -15.29
C ASP A 377 -27.71 -6.14 -15.02
N PRO A 378 -28.23 -4.90 -14.90
CA PRO A 378 -29.62 -4.66 -14.56
C PRO A 378 -30.59 -5.05 -15.68
N LEU A 379 -30.10 -5.29 -16.90
CA LEU A 379 -30.92 -5.68 -18.05
C LEU A 379 -30.93 -7.19 -18.27
N THR A 380 -29.77 -7.85 -18.13
CA THR A 380 -29.61 -9.28 -18.44
C THR A 380 -29.57 -10.19 -17.23
N ASP A 381 -29.43 -9.64 -16.02
CA ASP A 381 -29.24 -10.36 -14.75
C ASP A 381 -27.88 -11.07 -14.61
N GLU A 382 -27.02 -10.96 -15.63
CA GLU A 382 -25.68 -11.56 -15.65
C GLU A 382 -24.78 -10.90 -14.60
N SER A 383 -24.04 -11.71 -13.84
CA SER A 383 -23.16 -11.21 -12.79
C SER A 383 -21.70 -11.48 -13.11
N LEU A 384 -20.84 -10.54 -12.72
CA LEU A 384 -19.39 -10.65 -12.79
C LEU A 384 -18.82 -10.42 -11.39
N THR A 385 -18.10 -11.39 -10.85
CA THR A 385 -17.29 -11.22 -9.63
C THR A 385 -15.85 -10.99 -10.05
N LEU A 386 -15.24 -9.91 -9.57
CA LEU A 386 -13.83 -9.63 -9.83
C LEU A 386 -12.95 -10.66 -9.12
N ASP A 387 -11.86 -11.09 -9.75
CA ASP A 387 -10.94 -12.05 -9.14
C ASP A 387 -10.19 -11.46 -7.94
N GLY A 388 -9.89 -10.16 -8.01
CA GLY A 388 -9.30 -9.41 -6.91
C GLY A 388 -9.21 -7.91 -7.14
N ILE A 389 -8.79 -7.22 -6.08
CA ILE A 389 -8.44 -5.80 -6.05
C ILE A 389 -6.97 -5.70 -5.67
N PHE A 390 -6.20 -5.02 -6.51
CA PHE A 390 -4.82 -4.65 -6.25
C PHE A 390 -4.79 -3.23 -5.70
N GLY A 391 -4.72 -3.13 -4.37
CA GLY A 391 -4.78 -1.88 -3.63
C GLY A 391 -3.41 -1.24 -3.38
N MET A 392 -3.46 -0.06 -2.77
CA MET A 392 -2.27 0.77 -2.52
C MET A 392 -1.28 0.15 -1.53
N ASN A 393 -1.67 -0.86 -0.73
CA ASN A 393 -0.79 -1.49 0.26
C ASN A 393 0.45 -2.14 -0.39
N PHE A 394 0.37 -2.50 -1.67
CA PHE A 394 1.51 -3.01 -2.44
C PHE A 394 2.37 -1.92 -3.09
N LEU A 395 1.88 -0.68 -3.19
CA LEU A 395 2.53 0.40 -3.94
C LEU A 395 3.13 1.50 -3.05
N VAL A 396 2.63 1.65 -1.81
CA VAL A 396 3.10 2.63 -0.84
C VAL A 396 3.51 1.96 0.47
N ALA A 397 3.96 2.76 1.44
CA ALA A 397 4.16 2.28 2.80
C ALA A 397 2.87 1.70 3.38
N SER A 398 2.99 0.62 4.16
CA SER A 398 1.88 -0.14 4.71
C SER A 398 2.05 -0.41 6.21
N ALA A 399 0.94 -0.73 6.87
CA ALA A 399 0.85 -0.99 8.31
C ALA A 399 0.00 -2.21 8.61
N PHE A 400 0.32 -2.89 9.71
CA PHE A 400 -0.63 -3.79 10.34
C PHE A 400 -1.58 -2.97 11.20
N VAL A 401 -2.87 -3.07 10.92
CA VAL A 401 -3.89 -2.32 11.64
C VAL A 401 -4.75 -3.28 12.42
N THR A 402 -4.80 -3.08 13.74
CA THR A 402 -5.74 -3.76 14.62
C THR A 402 -6.84 -2.75 14.99
N GLU A 403 -8.07 -3.04 14.62
CA GLU A 403 -9.23 -2.26 15.03
C GLU A 403 -9.38 -2.31 16.55
N ALA A 404 -9.31 -1.14 17.19
CA ALA A 404 -9.41 -0.98 18.64
C ALA A 404 -10.06 0.36 18.98
N GLU A 405 -10.64 0.45 20.17
CA GLU A 405 -11.29 1.66 20.67
C GLU A 405 -10.42 2.36 21.73
N PRO A 406 -10.31 3.70 21.74
CA PRO A 406 -10.97 4.68 20.86
C PRO A 406 -10.24 4.95 19.53
N PHE A 407 -9.10 4.31 19.29
CA PHE A 407 -8.31 4.48 18.06
C PHE A 407 -7.71 3.13 17.64
N PRO A 408 -7.58 2.88 16.32
CA PRO A 408 -6.91 1.69 15.84
C PRO A 408 -5.45 1.64 16.31
N ILE A 409 -4.96 0.44 16.58
CA ILE A 409 -3.56 0.20 16.88
C ILE A 409 -2.84 -0.01 15.54
N ILE A 410 -1.88 0.86 15.26
CA ILE A 410 -1.00 0.78 14.10
C ILE A 410 0.31 0.14 14.56
N ASP A 411 0.66 -1.00 13.95
CA ASP A 411 1.89 -1.74 14.22
C ASP A 411 2.57 -2.16 12.91
N ASN A 412 3.78 -2.69 13.02
CA ASN A 412 4.54 -3.31 11.94
C ASN A 412 4.62 -2.42 10.69
N LEU A 413 4.93 -1.12 10.85
CA LEU A 413 5.03 -0.22 9.71
C LEU A 413 6.14 -0.63 8.74
N ARG A 414 5.85 -0.55 7.45
CA ARG A 414 6.70 -1.01 6.36
C ARG A 414 6.77 0.06 5.29
N PRO A 415 7.97 0.59 4.98
CA PRO A 415 8.13 1.53 3.88
C PRO A 415 7.73 0.92 2.53
N GLY A 416 7.30 1.77 1.61
CA GLY A 416 7.01 1.37 0.25
C GLY A 416 8.28 1.12 -0.56
N ASN A 417 8.19 0.20 -1.54
CA ASN A 417 9.33 -0.29 -2.32
C ASN A 417 9.60 0.53 -3.60
N PHE A 418 8.79 1.55 -3.88
CA PHE A 418 8.87 2.31 -5.12
C PHE A 418 9.27 3.76 -4.86
N SER A 419 10.05 4.32 -5.78
CA SER A 419 10.34 5.76 -5.81
C SER A 419 9.32 6.53 -6.61
N TRP A 420 8.76 5.87 -7.64
CA TRP A 420 7.75 6.41 -8.52
C TRP A 420 6.77 5.30 -8.88
N VAL A 421 5.49 5.65 -8.85
CA VAL A 421 4.40 4.85 -9.40
C VAL A 421 3.73 5.72 -10.46
N VAL A 422 3.68 5.23 -11.70
CA VAL A 422 3.23 5.98 -12.86
C VAL A 422 2.13 5.20 -13.56
N TYR A 423 0.90 5.68 -13.48
CA TYR A 423 -0.19 5.16 -14.30
C TYR A 423 -0.29 5.96 -15.59
N ASP A 424 0.17 5.36 -16.69
CA ASP A 424 0.07 5.90 -18.04
C ASP A 424 -1.20 5.35 -18.70
N GLN A 425 -2.28 6.14 -18.62
CA GLN A 425 -3.58 5.72 -19.15
C GLN A 425 -3.57 5.53 -20.67
N PRO A 426 -2.99 6.45 -21.50
CA PRO A 426 -2.91 6.27 -22.94
C PRO A 426 -2.18 4.99 -23.37
N ASN A 427 -1.11 4.62 -22.67
CA ASN A 427 -0.30 3.44 -23.02
C ASN A 427 -0.69 2.18 -22.24
N ALA A 428 -1.78 2.23 -21.45
CA ALA A 428 -2.25 1.13 -20.61
C ALA A 428 -1.11 0.45 -19.83
N THR A 429 -0.32 1.25 -19.12
CA THR A 429 0.88 0.77 -18.43
C THR A 429 0.96 1.34 -17.02
N LEU A 430 1.31 0.47 -16.06
CA LEU A 430 1.74 0.86 -14.72
C LEU A 430 3.27 0.77 -14.67
N GLY A 431 3.92 1.94 -14.75
CA GLY A 431 5.35 2.09 -14.56
C GLY A 431 5.71 2.15 -13.07
N LEU A 432 6.74 1.39 -12.69
CA LEU A 432 7.21 1.26 -11.33
C LEU A 432 8.73 1.47 -11.31
N GLU A 433 9.16 2.55 -10.68
CA GLU A 433 10.58 2.73 -10.38
C GLU A 433 10.86 2.11 -9.03
N THR A 434 11.60 1.01 -9.03
CA THR A 434 12.07 0.41 -7.79
C THR A 434 12.89 1.45 -7.02
N ALA A 435 12.66 1.57 -5.71
CA ALA A 435 13.65 2.23 -4.89
C ALA A 435 14.97 1.51 -5.12
N ALA A 436 15.99 2.23 -5.59
CA ALA A 436 17.30 1.66 -5.84
C ALA A 436 17.69 0.76 -4.66
N VAL A 437 18.34 -0.38 -4.94
CA VAL A 437 18.78 -1.43 -4.00
C VAL A 437 19.85 -0.91 -3.00
N ASN A 438 19.58 0.23 -2.38
CA ASN A 438 20.52 1.01 -1.60
C ASN A 438 19.91 1.65 -0.35
N GLU A 439 18.63 1.48 0.01
CA GLU A 439 18.09 2.36 1.08
C GLU A 439 17.36 1.73 2.28
N GLN A 440 17.12 0.42 2.37
CA GLN A 440 16.92 -0.28 3.67
C GLN A 440 17.27 -1.77 3.54
N THR A 441 18.15 -2.29 4.38
CA THR A 441 18.53 -3.71 4.43
C THR A 441 18.55 -4.22 5.88
N THR A 442 18.53 -5.53 6.06
CA THR A 442 18.77 -6.12 7.39
C THR A 442 20.26 -6.11 7.68
N GLN A 443 20.64 -5.44 8.76
CA GLN A 443 21.99 -5.28 9.24
C GLN A 443 22.15 -6.06 10.54
N TYR A 444 23.04 -7.04 10.56
CA TYR A 444 23.37 -7.80 11.75
C TYR A 444 24.55 -7.15 12.46
N TRP A 445 24.38 -6.78 13.71
CA TRP A 445 25.48 -6.21 14.47
C TRP A 445 26.59 -7.26 14.66
N TYR A 446 27.79 -6.95 14.20
CA TYR A 446 28.97 -7.78 14.47
C TYR A 446 30.05 -7.06 15.30
N GLY A 447 29.91 -5.74 15.52
CA GLY A 447 30.86 -4.94 16.28
C GLY A 447 32.24 -4.84 15.62
N ALA A 448 33.27 -4.39 16.35
CA ALA A 448 34.66 -4.39 15.90
C ALA A 448 35.44 -5.48 16.65
N PRO A 449 36.19 -6.33 15.94
CA PRO A 449 37.06 -7.31 16.60
C PRO A 449 38.16 -6.66 17.46
N PHE A 450 38.50 -5.38 17.23
CA PHE A 450 39.57 -4.66 17.93
C PHE A 450 39.26 -3.16 18.12
N GLY A 451 38.32 -2.79 19.00
CA GLY A 451 38.08 -1.37 19.36
C GLY A 451 36.68 -1.06 19.90
N THR A 452 36.40 0.22 20.16
CA THR A 452 35.04 0.72 20.42
C THR A 452 34.31 0.94 19.09
N SER A 453 33.18 0.29 18.91
CA SER A 453 32.33 0.41 17.69
C SER A 453 31.12 1.26 17.97
N TYR A 454 30.83 2.23 17.11
CA TYR A 454 29.64 3.05 17.27
C TYR A 454 28.53 2.58 16.35
N TRP A 455 27.30 2.50 16.85
CA TRP A 455 26.16 2.49 15.95
C TRP A 455 26.05 3.86 15.29
N ASN A 456 26.53 3.93 14.05
CA ASN A 456 26.53 5.10 13.20
C ASN A 456 26.51 4.65 11.73
N THR A 457 26.57 5.62 10.81
CA THR A 457 26.51 5.36 9.36
C THR A 457 27.87 5.22 8.69
N THR A 458 28.96 5.22 9.47
CA THR A 458 30.33 5.30 8.97
C THR A 458 31.21 4.12 9.38
N ASP A 459 30.90 3.49 10.50
CA ASP A 459 31.66 2.37 11.05
C ASP A 459 31.23 1.09 10.33
N ASP A 460 32.23 0.28 9.96
CA ASP A 460 32.03 -1.07 9.43
C ASP A 460 31.91 -2.04 10.61
N ASN A 461 30.70 -2.12 11.16
CA ASN A 461 30.33 -2.97 12.31
C ASN A 461 28.97 -3.67 12.10
N TRP A 462 28.47 -3.63 10.87
CA TRP A 462 27.23 -4.25 10.43
C TRP A 462 27.47 -5.28 9.31
N TYR A 463 26.91 -6.46 9.48
CA TYR A 463 27.01 -7.52 8.50
C TYR A 463 25.70 -7.58 7.75
N ASN A 464 25.81 -7.54 6.44
CA ASN A 464 24.84 -8.12 5.53
C ASN A 464 25.65 -8.95 4.50
N ASP A 465 25.01 -9.86 3.78
CA ASP A 465 25.70 -10.76 2.83
C ASP A 465 26.45 -10.06 1.69
N THR A 466 26.40 -8.72 1.65
CA THR A 466 27.02 -7.85 0.65
C THR A 466 28.05 -6.84 1.23
N GLY A 467 28.29 -6.85 2.55
CA GLY A 467 29.21 -5.93 3.26
C GLY A 467 28.54 -4.64 3.73
N GLY A 468 27.86 -4.68 4.89
CA GLY A 468 26.90 -3.67 5.31
C GLY A 468 27.48 -2.47 6.08
N LEU A 469 27.11 -1.26 5.66
CA LEU A 469 27.12 -0.08 6.54
C LEU A 469 25.68 0.22 6.94
N TYR A 470 25.45 0.52 8.21
CA TYR A 470 24.14 0.97 8.67
C TYR A 470 23.75 2.29 8.03
N ARG A 471 22.47 2.41 7.67
CA ARG A 471 21.82 3.65 7.22
C ARG A 471 20.53 3.84 8.02
N ASP A 472 20.15 5.10 8.27
CA ASP A 472 18.81 5.38 8.80
C ASP A 472 17.78 4.71 7.88
N GLY A 473 16.81 4.02 8.49
CA GLY A 473 15.87 3.15 7.80
C GLY A 473 16.23 1.66 7.79
N ASP A 474 17.50 1.28 7.92
CA ASP A 474 17.87 -0.15 7.95
C ASP A 474 17.19 -0.88 9.12
N PHE A 475 16.94 -2.18 8.92
CA PHE A 475 16.47 -3.07 9.98
C PHE A 475 17.70 -3.62 10.70
N VAL A 476 17.85 -3.35 11.99
CA VAL A 476 19.03 -3.81 12.73
C VAL A 476 18.70 -5.00 13.60
N VAL A 477 19.61 -5.98 13.62
CA VAL A 477 19.48 -7.21 14.39
C VAL A 477 20.67 -7.36 15.31
N PHE A 478 20.38 -7.58 16.59
CA PHE A 478 21.35 -7.89 17.64
C PHE A 478 21.07 -9.30 18.15
N ALA A 479 21.97 -10.26 17.88
CA ALA A 479 21.79 -11.68 18.17
C ALA A 479 22.96 -12.26 18.99
N ASP A 480 22.85 -13.51 19.47
CA ASP A 480 23.93 -14.18 20.22
C ASP A 480 25.08 -14.69 19.32
N VAL A 481 24.97 -14.52 18.00
CA VAL A 481 25.97 -14.94 17.01
C VAL A 481 26.35 -13.76 16.11
N ILE A 482 27.62 -13.75 15.69
CA ILE A 482 28.10 -12.93 14.59
C ILE A 482 27.84 -13.70 13.29
N HIS A 483 26.99 -13.14 12.43
CA HIS A 483 26.79 -13.66 11.09
C HIS A 483 27.98 -13.27 10.20
N THR A 484 28.56 -14.26 9.52
CA THR A 484 29.64 -14.07 8.56
C THR A 484 29.41 -14.94 7.33
N TRP A 485 30.08 -14.64 6.22
CA TRP A 485 30.03 -15.48 5.03
C TRP A 485 30.59 -16.91 5.24
N LEU A 486 31.30 -17.16 6.36
CA LEU A 486 31.82 -18.47 6.75
C LEU A 486 30.87 -19.25 7.68
N GLY A 487 29.73 -18.66 8.04
CA GLY A 487 28.77 -19.18 9.01
C GLY A 487 28.77 -18.39 10.33
N ASP A 488 27.87 -18.81 11.22
CA ASP A 488 27.61 -18.15 12.49
C ASP A 488 28.71 -18.42 13.51
N ILE A 489 29.23 -17.36 14.11
CA ILE A 489 30.24 -17.43 15.17
C ILE A 489 29.59 -17.00 16.47
N PRO A 490 29.50 -17.85 17.50
CA PRO A 490 28.97 -17.45 18.80
C PRO A 490 29.72 -16.24 19.36
N ILE A 491 28.97 -15.25 19.83
CA ILE A 491 29.53 -14.18 20.66
C ILE A 491 29.94 -14.84 22.00
N ALA A 492 31.13 -14.48 22.48
CA ALA A 492 31.69 -15.01 23.74
C ALA A 492 31.77 -13.93 24.82
N SER A 493 30.86 -12.95 24.77
CA SER A 493 30.85 -11.77 25.62
C SER A 493 29.48 -11.55 26.23
N ARG A 494 29.39 -11.85 27.53
CA ARG A 494 28.17 -11.65 28.33
C ARG A 494 27.53 -10.27 28.22
N PHE A 495 28.34 -9.24 27.96
CA PHE A 495 27.86 -7.87 27.78
C PHE A 495 28.39 -7.27 26.48
N VAL A 496 27.49 -6.80 25.63
CA VAL A 496 27.83 -6.09 24.39
C VAL A 496 27.33 -4.66 24.52
N THR A 497 28.26 -3.70 24.65
CA THR A 497 27.93 -2.27 24.72
C THR A 497 27.98 -1.64 23.34
N ILE A 498 26.90 -0.96 22.96
CA ILE A 498 26.71 -0.32 21.67
C ILE A 498 26.52 1.18 21.91
N PRO A 499 27.58 2.00 21.80
CA PRO A 499 27.47 3.45 21.85
C PRO A 499 26.90 4.01 20.54
N ILE A 500 25.96 4.95 20.66
CA ILE A 500 25.42 5.76 19.56
C ILE A 500 26.14 7.11 19.60
N GLY A 501 26.92 7.42 18.56
CA GLY A 501 27.73 8.64 18.51
C GLY A 501 26.98 9.87 18.00
N GLN A 502 25.91 9.65 17.24
CA GLN A 502 24.97 10.65 16.70
C GLN A 502 23.59 9.99 16.59
N PRO A 503 22.47 10.74 16.68
CA PRO A 503 21.14 10.13 16.70
C PRO A 503 20.80 9.31 15.45
N VAL A 504 20.37 8.06 15.66
CA VAL A 504 20.05 7.07 14.61
C VAL A 504 18.54 6.83 14.49
N ALA A 505 18.06 6.49 13.30
CA ALA A 505 16.65 6.23 13.00
C ALA A 505 16.45 4.95 12.18
N PRO A 506 16.71 3.75 12.75
CA PRO A 506 16.49 2.48 12.04
C PRO A 506 15.01 2.25 11.73
N GLY A 507 14.72 1.49 10.67
CA GLY A 507 13.34 1.10 10.33
C GLY A 507 12.75 0.13 11.35
N SER A 508 13.59 -0.76 11.91
CA SER A 508 13.24 -1.56 13.08
C SER A 508 14.49 -2.04 13.82
N ILE A 509 14.28 -2.49 15.05
CA ILE A 509 15.30 -3.10 15.89
C ILE A 509 14.79 -4.45 16.37
N LEU A 510 15.56 -5.51 16.13
CA LEU A 510 15.36 -6.82 16.74
C LEU A 510 16.51 -7.13 17.70
N PHE A 511 16.18 -7.33 18.96
CA PHE A 511 17.06 -7.99 19.92
C PHE A 511 16.62 -9.45 20.06
N ASP A 512 17.45 -10.35 19.55
CA ASP A 512 17.27 -11.80 19.58
C ASP A 512 18.38 -12.46 20.40
N ASN A 513 18.37 -12.15 21.70
CA ASN A 513 19.43 -12.53 22.62
C ASN A 513 18.89 -13.38 23.77
N THR A 514 19.50 -14.53 23.96
CA THR A 514 19.22 -15.51 25.02
C THR A 514 20.37 -15.57 26.01
N TRP A 515 21.60 -15.48 25.52
CA TRP A 515 22.83 -15.64 26.32
C TRP A 515 23.52 -14.32 26.61
N GLU A 516 23.58 -13.42 25.63
CA GLU A 516 24.29 -12.15 25.76
C GLU A 516 23.35 -11.02 26.19
N ASP A 517 23.85 -10.09 26.99
CA ASP A 517 23.12 -8.87 27.36
C ASP A 517 23.61 -7.68 26.53
N TYR A 518 22.67 -6.94 25.93
CA TYR A 518 22.97 -5.75 25.14
C TYR A 518 22.79 -4.47 25.95
N VAL A 519 23.70 -3.52 25.80
CA VAL A 519 23.66 -2.21 26.47
C VAL A 519 23.74 -1.11 25.43
N ILE A 520 22.67 -0.33 25.29
CA ILE A 520 22.60 0.82 24.38
C ILE A 520 22.92 2.10 25.18
N SER A 521 23.81 2.92 24.65
CA SER A 521 24.30 4.14 25.31
C SER A 521 24.60 5.26 24.31
N GLY A 522 24.82 6.48 24.78
CA GLY A 522 25.13 7.63 23.92
C GLY A 522 23.89 8.42 23.48
N ASP A 523 23.86 8.83 22.21
CA ASP A 523 22.78 9.62 21.62
C ASP A 523 21.48 8.83 21.39
N ALA A 524 20.40 9.54 21.02
CA ALA A 524 19.05 8.99 20.91
C ALA A 524 18.84 8.07 19.69
N ILE A 525 18.07 6.99 19.88
CA ILE A 525 17.28 6.37 18.83
C ILE A 525 16.01 7.21 18.62
N ARG A 526 15.72 7.57 17.37
CA ARG A 526 14.61 8.47 16.98
C ARG A 526 13.86 7.95 15.75
N GLY A 527 12.79 8.65 15.35
CA GLY A 527 11.96 8.26 14.20
C GLY A 527 10.92 7.19 14.55
N TYR A 528 10.17 6.69 13.57
CA TYR A 528 9.27 5.56 13.80
C TYR A 528 10.08 4.26 13.73
N THR A 529 10.75 3.93 14.83
CA THR A 529 11.48 2.67 14.99
C THR A 529 10.65 1.72 15.84
N GLY A 530 10.25 0.57 15.28
CA GLY A 530 9.71 -0.54 16.07
C GLY A 530 10.84 -1.34 16.73
N LEU A 531 10.71 -1.69 18.00
CA LEU A 531 11.65 -2.53 18.72
C LEU A 531 10.98 -3.83 19.14
N THR A 532 11.58 -4.96 18.80
CA THR A 532 11.17 -6.28 19.29
C THR A 532 12.29 -6.90 20.10
N LYS A 533 11.96 -7.39 21.30
CA LYS A 533 12.84 -8.19 22.14
C LYS A 533 12.29 -9.60 22.27
N ARG A 534 13.10 -10.59 21.90
CA ARG A 534 12.86 -12.03 22.11
C ARG A 534 14.09 -12.72 22.67
N GLY A 535 13.94 -13.97 23.13
CA GLY A 535 14.98 -14.68 23.89
C GLY A 535 15.09 -14.20 25.34
N THR A 536 15.71 -15.00 26.20
CA THR A 536 15.68 -14.78 27.65
C THR A 536 16.66 -13.73 28.18
N GLY A 537 17.56 -13.21 27.33
CA GLY A 537 18.59 -12.23 27.70
C GLY A 537 18.04 -10.84 28.01
N THR A 538 18.93 -9.92 28.39
CA THR A 538 18.58 -8.55 28.80
C THR A 538 19.01 -7.52 27.76
N VAL A 539 18.22 -6.46 27.59
CA VAL A 539 18.61 -5.23 26.89
C VAL A 539 18.49 -4.05 27.85
N ARG A 540 19.54 -3.24 27.96
CA ARG A 540 19.60 -2.08 28.85
C ARG A 540 19.76 -0.79 28.06
N PHE A 541 18.87 0.17 28.25
CA PHE A 541 18.94 1.51 27.66
C PHE A 541 19.47 2.50 28.68
N LEU A 542 20.73 2.92 28.51
CA LEU A 542 21.38 3.96 29.28
C LEU A 542 21.19 5.36 28.68
N ASN A 543 20.70 5.44 27.46
CA ASN A 543 20.41 6.68 26.73
C ASN A 543 18.92 7.04 26.78
N SER A 544 18.62 8.32 26.56
CA SER A 544 17.24 8.80 26.37
C SER A 544 16.86 8.73 24.91
N ASN A 545 15.82 7.96 24.58
CA ASN A 545 15.33 7.78 23.21
C ASN A 545 14.00 8.51 22.97
N THR A 546 13.74 8.80 21.70
CA THR A 546 12.55 9.55 21.25
C THR A 546 11.86 8.89 20.05
N TYR A 547 12.07 7.60 19.82
CA TYR A 547 11.40 6.89 18.73
C TYR A 547 9.91 6.68 19.02
N SER A 548 9.07 6.83 18.00
CA SER A 548 7.61 6.79 18.14
C SER A 548 6.98 5.42 17.89
N GLY A 549 7.74 4.45 17.36
CA GLY A 549 7.27 3.09 17.10
C GLY A 549 7.13 2.24 18.37
N PRO A 550 6.41 1.10 18.30
CA PRO A 550 6.14 0.26 19.45
C PRO A 550 7.39 -0.50 19.93
N THR A 551 7.46 -0.75 21.23
CA THR A 551 8.42 -1.65 21.88
C THR A 551 7.69 -2.90 22.34
N SER A 552 7.89 -4.02 21.66
CA SER A 552 7.28 -5.31 21.97
C SER A 552 8.29 -6.25 22.63
N VAL A 553 8.09 -6.52 23.92
CA VAL A 553 8.94 -7.42 24.70
C VAL A 553 8.24 -8.77 24.82
N LEU A 554 8.62 -9.69 23.94
CA LEU A 554 8.04 -11.02 23.83
C LEU A 554 8.56 -11.94 24.94
N GLU A 555 9.88 -11.91 25.19
CA GLU A 555 10.56 -12.70 26.22
C GLU A 555 11.78 -11.94 26.78
N GLY A 556 12.25 -12.32 27.97
CA GLY A 556 13.46 -11.76 28.57
C GLY A 556 13.23 -10.42 29.26
N THR A 557 14.28 -9.58 29.37
CA THR A 557 14.20 -8.31 30.11
C THR A 557 14.59 -7.10 29.26
N VAL A 558 13.81 -6.02 29.33
CA VAL A 558 14.20 -4.68 28.87
C VAL A 558 14.27 -3.74 30.07
N GLU A 559 15.41 -3.06 30.24
CA GLU A 559 15.66 -2.14 31.33
C GLU A 559 15.86 -0.71 30.82
N PHE A 560 14.94 0.19 31.16
CA PHE A 560 15.04 1.61 30.88
C PHE A 560 15.70 2.31 32.07
N VAL A 561 17.01 2.55 31.96
CA VAL A 561 17.80 3.22 33.00
C VAL A 561 17.65 4.74 32.90
N ALA A 562 17.63 5.26 31.67
CA ALA A 562 17.42 6.68 31.38
C ALA A 562 15.95 6.97 31.00
N PRO A 563 15.49 8.24 31.10
CA PRO A 563 14.14 8.62 30.72
C PRO A 563 13.89 8.40 29.23
N GLN A 564 12.78 7.76 28.88
CA GLN A 564 12.33 7.57 27.51
C GLN A 564 11.13 8.47 27.20
N ASN A 565 11.05 8.95 25.95
CA ASN A 565 9.86 9.60 25.39
C ASN A 565 9.45 8.91 24.09
N ILE A 566 8.90 7.71 24.23
CA ILE A 566 8.80 6.74 23.12
C ILE A 566 7.36 6.28 22.86
N GLY A 567 7.18 5.50 21.79
CA GLY A 567 5.91 4.86 21.44
C GLY A 567 5.35 3.88 22.49
N PRO A 568 4.29 3.14 22.15
CA PRO A 568 3.70 2.13 23.03
C PRO A 568 4.72 1.08 23.49
N VAL A 569 4.62 0.62 24.73
CA VAL A 569 5.41 -0.50 25.26
C VAL A 569 4.47 -1.66 25.57
N ASN A 570 4.68 -2.80 24.91
CA ASN A 570 3.90 -4.03 25.06
C ASN A 570 4.75 -5.11 25.75
N VAL A 571 4.24 -5.69 26.83
CA VAL A 571 4.95 -6.67 27.66
C VAL A 571 4.18 -7.99 27.70
N TYR A 572 4.70 -9.03 27.05
CA TYR A 572 4.02 -10.33 26.90
C TYR A 572 4.43 -11.33 28.00
N ALA A 573 3.75 -12.48 28.06
CA ALA A 573 4.06 -13.54 29.00
C ALA A 573 5.52 -14.02 28.86
N GLY A 574 6.25 -14.06 29.98
CA GLY A 574 7.69 -14.39 30.00
C GLY A 574 8.63 -13.19 29.85
N ALA A 575 8.10 -11.99 29.64
CA ALA A 575 8.86 -10.75 29.58
C ALA A 575 8.80 -9.92 30.86
N THR A 576 9.87 -9.16 31.11
CA THR A 576 9.95 -8.13 32.17
C THR A 576 10.44 -6.80 31.61
N VAL A 577 9.73 -5.72 31.90
CA VAL A 577 10.22 -4.35 31.71
C VAL A 577 10.58 -3.75 33.07
N VAL A 578 11.79 -3.21 33.19
CA VAL A 578 12.28 -2.54 34.40
C VAL A 578 12.47 -1.05 34.12
N MET A 579 11.86 -0.20 34.94
CA MET A 579 11.94 1.26 34.81
C MET A 579 12.72 1.84 36.00
N GLN A 580 13.96 2.27 35.78
CA GLN A 580 14.79 2.85 36.85
C GLN A 580 14.74 4.38 36.90
N SER A 581 14.05 5.00 35.94
CA SER A 581 13.75 6.43 35.90
C SER A 581 12.30 6.67 35.48
N SER A 582 11.82 7.90 35.60
CA SER A 582 10.50 8.29 35.06
C SER A 582 10.46 8.11 33.54
N GLN A 583 9.38 7.50 33.05
CA GLN A 583 9.18 7.19 31.63
C GLN A 583 7.99 7.95 31.05
N ARG A 584 8.07 8.29 29.77
CA ARG A 584 6.99 8.88 28.97
C ARG A 584 6.71 7.98 27.77
N PHE A 585 6.07 6.85 28.02
CA PHE A 585 5.57 5.99 26.96
C PHE A 585 4.24 6.54 26.43
N LYS A 586 3.96 6.35 25.14
CA LYS A 586 2.64 6.65 24.59
C LYS A 586 1.54 5.81 25.25
N SER A 587 1.85 4.55 25.57
CA SER A 587 1.05 3.66 26.40
C SER A 587 1.92 2.54 26.97
N LEU A 588 1.46 1.87 28.03
CA LEU A 588 2.07 0.68 28.59
C LEU A 588 1.02 -0.43 28.67
N ASN A 589 1.17 -1.47 27.86
CA ASN A 589 0.27 -2.61 27.77
C ASN A 589 0.95 -3.86 28.33
N ILE A 590 0.33 -4.50 29.33
CA ILE A 590 0.89 -5.70 29.98
C ILE A 590 -0.02 -6.89 29.68
N ALA A 591 0.40 -7.73 28.73
CA ALA A 591 -0.29 -8.93 28.26
C ALA A 591 0.35 -10.20 28.88
N GLY A 592 0.31 -10.30 30.21
CA GLY A 592 0.82 -11.45 30.97
C GLY A 592 2.28 -11.38 31.40
N GLY A 593 3.01 -10.31 31.05
CA GLY A 593 4.36 -10.04 31.53
C GLY A 593 4.42 -9.24 32.84
N LEU A 594 5.60 -8.71 33.17
CA LEU A 594 5.84 -7.89 34.35
C LEU A 594 6.42 -6.52 33.98
N ALA A 595 5.90 -5.43 34.55
CA ALA A 595 6.49 -4.11 34.48
C ALA A 595 6.70 -3.58 35.91
N ARG A 596 7.91 -3.13 36.24
CA ARG A 596 8.27 -2.71 37.60
C ARG A 596 9.26 -1.56 37.67
#